data_AF-A0A5E3XEC4-F1
#
_entry.id   AF-A0A5E3XEC4-F1
#
_cell.length_a   1.000
_cell.length_b   1.000
_cell.length_c   1.000
_cell.angle_alpha   90.00
_cell.angle_beta   90.00
_cell.angle_gamma   90.00
#
_symmetry.space_group_name_H-M   'P 1'
#
loop_
_entity.id
_entity.type
_entity.pdbx_description
1 polymer ?
#
loop_
_entity_poly.entity_id
_entity_poly.type
_entity_poly.pdbx_seq_one_letter_code
_entity_poly.pdbx_strand_id
1 'polypeptide(L)'
;MDNAVSAVTGRSDARATINAKLSDEDLCQIFMTLALLDIPSLERPQGWFLQVNSVCRRWRYVALGYAELWAISAGSFPSKVMTNLTIERARRSALRFDGHFEDHAGPGYVLTHYQQSLLEKYGDRLRSVVHDDYQDWSVLLYRLGTLPRLEMARIWDDSDSNAWDGDVVIHAPRLQGLYMNNVLIPFSAPSLRSLRVDFNQSNQSVPPDEPADDPEYQPIPTMFPTRKLIGFLQHSPLLEKLVLTGMGQLPAFNLPPVEDLSVALPRLQSLDFSEAFTAMEDLLNRLQFPPETQMSIWHTGPQDNDTNSVFSFDEDQA
;
A
#
# COMPACT_ATOMS: atom_id res chain seq x y z
N MET A 1 30.79 53.94 29.39
CA MET A 1 29.44 53.33 29.38
C MET A 1 29.65 51.92 28.89
N ASP A 2 29.88 51.02 29.84
CA ASP A 2 30.36 49.66 29.62
C ASP A 2 29.17 48.72 29.41
N ASN A 3 29.03 48.21 28.19
CA ASN A 3 28.08 47.15 27.88
C ASN A 3 28.70 45.80 28.27
N ALA A 4 28.39 45.37 29.49
CA ALA A 4 28.67 44.03 29.97
C ALA A 4 27.81 43.01 29.23
N VAL A 5 28.39 42.36 28.22
CA VAL A 5 27.83 41.16 27.58
C VAL A 5 27.99 40.02 28.59
N SER A 6 26.90 39.71 29.29
CA SER A 6 26.82 38.60 30.23
C SER A 6 26.87 37.29 29.45
N ALA A 7 28.04 36.63 29.48
CA ALA A 7 28.22 35.28 28.97
C ALA A 7 27.48 34.30 29.89
N VAL A 8 26.19 34.09 29.62
CA VAL A 8 25.43 32.97 30.18
C VAL A 8 25.91 31.72 29.46
N THR A 9 27.02 31.14 29.93
CA THR A 9 27.36 29.73 29.68
C THR A 9 26.38 28.87 30.47
N GLY A 10 25.12 28.88 30.04
CA GLY A 10 24.09 27.96 30.49
C GLY A 10 24.50 26.57 30.03
N ARG A 11 25.04 25.80 30.97
CA ARG A 11 25.29 24.37 30.85
C ARG A 11 23.92 23.66 30.87
N SER A 12 23.12 23.90 29.83
CA SER A 12 21.75 23.42 29.70
C SER A 12 21.76 21.93 29.38
N ASP A 13 21.33 21.14 30.36
CA ASP A 13 20.42 20.00 30.20
C ASP A 13 20.81 18.82 29.30
N ALA A 14 22.11 18.52 29.17
CA ALA A 14 22.58 17.31 28.48
C ALA A 14 22.34 15.98 29.25
N ARG A 15 21.53 15.97 30.31
CA ARG A 15 21.25 14.76 31.11
C ARG A 15 19.79 14.67 31.49
N ALA A 16 18.89 14.62 30.50
CA ALA A 16 17.62 13.93 30.74
C ALA A 16 17.96 12.49 31.16
N THR A 17 17.83 12.20 32.46
CA THR A 17 18.18 10.90 33.09
C THR A 17 17.44 9.74 32.44
N ILE A 18 16.32 10.03 31.77
CA ILE A 18 15.52 9.07 31.00
C ILE A 18 16.34 8.41 29.87
N ASN A 19 17.19 9.17 29.17
CA ASN A 19 17.96 8.66 28.03
C ASN A 19 19.09 7.70 28.43
N ALA A 20 19.52 7.74 29.69
CA ALA A 20 20.49 6.80 30.24
C ALA A 20 19.85 5.47 30.68
N LYS A 21 18.53 5.45 30.89
CA LYS A 21 17.80 4.27 31.38
C LYS A 21 17.24 3.39 30.27
N LEU A 22 16.96 3.95 29.09
CA LEU A 22 16.47 3.19 27.94
C LEU A 22 17.56 2.24 27.43
N SER A 23 17.19 0.99 27.12
CA SER A 23 18.06 0.06 26.40
C SER A 23 18.18 0.45 24.93
N ASP A 24 19.12 -0.15 24.19
CA ASP A 24 19.21 0.09 22.75
C ASP A 24 17.99 -0.49 22.00
N GLU A 25 17.36 -1.55 22.53
CA GLU A 25 16.12 -2.13 22.01
C GLU A 25 14.94 -1.17 22.16
N ASP A 26 14.77 -0.56 23.35
CA ASP A 26 13.74 0.46 23.57
C ASP A 26 13.91 1.64 22.60
N LEU A 27 15.16 2.05 22.36
CA LEU A 27 15.47 3.11 21.39
C LEU A 27 15.10 2.70 19.96
N CYS A 28 15.44 1.47 19.55
CA CYS A 28 15.05 0.94 18.24
C CYS A 28 13.53 0.96 18.07
N GLN A 29 12.77 0.51 19.07
CA GLN A 29 11.30 0.54 19.02
C GLN A 29 10.76 1.96 18.90
N ILE A 30 11.28 2.90 19.70
CA ILE A 30 10.94 4.33 19.58
C ILE A 30 11.22 4.84 18.16
N PHE A 31 12.35 4.46 17.55
CA PHE A 31 12.69 4.90 16.20
C PHE A 31 11.74 4.32 15.14
N MET A 32 11.35 3.06 15.27
CA MET A 32 10.37 2.43 14.38
C MET A 32 9.02 3.13 14.48
N THR A 33 8.53 3.37 15.69
CA THR A 33 7.28 4.12 15.90
C THR A 33 7.37 5.53 15.32
N LEU A 34 8.48 6.25 15.55
CA LEU A 34 8.69 7.58 14.97
C LEU A 34 8.73 7.55 13.45
N ALA A 35 9.33 6.52 12.83
CA ALA A 35 9.39 6.41 11.39
C ALA A 35 8.01 6.20 10.74
N LEU A 36 7.05 5.63 11.47
CA LEU A 36 5.65 5.49 11.05
C LEU A 36 4.82 6.76 11.30
N LEU A 37 5.10 7.50 12.38
CA LEU A 37 4.38 8.72 12.74
C LEU A 37 4.86 9.98 12.01
N ASP A 38 6.13 10.00 11.60
CA ASP A 38 6.83 11.16 11.04
C ASP A 38 7.53 10.78 9.73
N ILE A 39 6.73 10.29 8.79
CA ILE A 39 7.19 9.88 7.46
C ILE A 39 7.71 11.11 6.71
N PRO A 40 8.90 11.04 6.09
CA PRO A 40 9.39 12.14 5.26
C PRO A 40 8.40 12.49 4.13
N SER A 41 8.13 13.78 3.94
CA SER A 41 7.19 14.28 2.93
C SER A 41 7.76 15.47 2.15
N LEU A 42 7.02 16.02 1.18
CA LEU A 42 7.47 17.23 0.46
C LEU A 42 7.55 18.46 1.39
N GLU A 43 6.62 18.59 2.33
CA GLU A 43 6.62 19.67 3.33
C GLU A 43 7.70 19.45 4.40
N ARG A 44 7.96 18.18 4.75
CA ARG A 44 8.91 17.80 5.79
C ARG A 44 9.86 16.69 5.29
N PRO A 45 10.81 17.01 4.40
CA PRO A 45 11.63 16.01 3.70
C PRO A 45 12.60 15.24 4.59
N GLN A 46 12.79 15.68 5.84
CA GLN A 46 13.62 14.97 6.81
C GLN A 46 12.81 14.00 7.68
N GLY A 47 11.50 14.22 7.88
CA GLY A 47 10.65 13.43 8.78
C GLY A 47 11.32 13.08 10.11
N TRP A 48 11.23 11.81 10.48
CA TRP A 48 11.79 11.20 11.69
C TRP A 48 13.32 11.35 11.80
N PHE A 49 14.04 11.43 10.66
CA PHE A 49 15.50 11.45 10.64
C PHE A 49 16.05 12.66 11.41
N LEU A 50 15.40 13.82 11.32
CA LEU A 50 15.82 15.01 12.08
C LEU A 50 15.61 14.83 13.59
N GLN A 51 14.50 14.21 13.98
CA GLN A 51 14.15 13.98 15.39
C GLN A 51 15.16 13.03 16.03
N VAL A 52 15.44 11.90 15.38
CA VAL A 52 16.36 10.88 15.91
C VAL A 52 17.81 11.40 15.97
N ASN A 53 18.25 12.20 14.99
CA ASN A 53 19.62 12.67 14.94
C ASN A 53 19.91 13.91 15.81
N SER A 54 18.90 14.64 16.26
CA SER A 54 19.09 15.87 17.04
C SER A 54 19.15 15.63 18.55
N VAL A 55 18.61 14.52 19.07
CA VAL A 55 18.49 14.27 20.52
C VAL A 55 19.84 14.15 21.23
N CYS A 56 20.63 13.12 20.91
CA CYS A 56 21.95 12.92 21.51
C CYS A 56 22.85 12.00 20.67
N ARG A 57 24.14 11.93 21.03
CA ARG A 57 25.12 11.06 20.35
C ARG A 57 24.72 9.58 20.38
N ARG A 58 24.14 9.11 21.49
CA ARG A 58 23.73 7.70 21.65
C ARG A 58 22.61 7.34 20.68
N TRP A 59 21.55 8.15 20.62
CA TRP A 59 20.43 7.94 19.71
C TRP A 59 20.88 7.86 18.26
N ARG A 60 21.71 8.83 17.84
CA ARG A 60 22.33 8.83 16.51
C ARG A 60 23.11 7.54 16.25
N TYR A 61 23.95 7.11 17.19
CA TYR A 61 24.75 5.89 17.03
C TYR A 61 23.88 4.65 16.88
N VAL A 62 22.87 4.47 17.73
CA VAL A 62 21.93 3.34 17.69
C VAL A 62 21.14 3.34 16.38
N ALA A 63 20.56 4.48 16.00
CA ALA A 63 19.79 4.62 14.76
C ALA A 63 20.62 4.34 13.50
N LEU A 64 21.87 4.81 13.45
CA LEU A 64 22.79 4.53 12.35
C LEU A 64 23.16 3.04 12.26
N GLY A 65 23.15 2.32 13.39
CA GLY A 65 23.45 0.89 13.46
C GLY A 65 22.25 -0.01 13.17
N TYR A 66 21.02 0.50 13.25
CA TYR A 66 19.81 -0.30 13.16
C TYR A 66 19.29 -0.40 11.72
N ALA A 67 19.70 -1.45 11.01
CA ALA A 67 19.43 -1.62 9.57
C ALA A 67 17.94 -1.66 9.21
N GLU A 68 17.08 -2.20 10.08
CA GLU A 68 15.65 -2.32 9.82
C GLU A 68 14.94 -0.96 9.75
N LEU A 69 15.29 -0.03 10.63
CA LEU A 69 14.84 1.37 10.58
C LEU A 69 15.10 2.01 9.21
N TRP A 70 16.28 1.75 8.63
CA TRP A 70 16.58 2.20 7.28
C TRP A 70 15.75 1.45 6.24
N ALA A 71 15.61 0.14 6.38
CA ALA A 71 14.88 -0.68 5.41
C ALA A 71 13.40 -0.28 5.25
N ILE A 72 12.74 0.11 6.34
CA ILE A 72 11.34 0.57 6.30
C ILE A 72 11.18 1.97 5.70
N SER A 73 12.26 2.75 5.60
CA SER A 73 12.24 4.10 5.02
C SER A 73 12.86 4.19 3.63
N ALA A 74 13.10 3.06 2.96
CA ALA A 74 13.80 3.02 1.67
C ALA A 74 13.05 3.81 0.59
N GLY A 75 11.72 3.68 0.51
CA GLY A 75 10.87 4.47 -0.37
C GLY A 75 10.48 5.84 0.17
N SER A 76 10.81 6.17 1.42
CA SER A 76 10.13 7.30 2.06
C SER A 76 10.76 8.67 1.81
N PHE A 77 12.05 8.72 1.47
CA PHE A 77 12.73 9.99 1.21
C PHE A 77 12.61 10.40 -0.26
N PRO A 78 12.08 11.60 -0.59
CA PRO A 78 12.00 12.09 -1.97
C PRO A 78 13.36 12.26 -2.66
N SER A 79 14.43 12.46 -1.88
CA SER A 79 15.78 12.66 -2.39
C SER A 79 16.45 11.34 -2.78
N LYS A 80 16.86 11.22 -4.06
CA LYS A 80 17.61 10.05 -4.58
C LYS A 80 18.84 9.70 -3.74
N VAL A 81 19.54 10.72 -3.23
CA VAL A 81 20.74 10.54 -2.38
C VAL A 81 20.37 9.88 -1.06
N MET A 82 19.29 10.34 -0.43
CA MET A 82 18.79 9.74 0.81
C MET A 82 18.21 8.35 0.57
N THR A 83 17.44 8.13 -0.49
CA THR A 83 16.98 6.79 -0.91
C THR A 83 18.15 5.80 -0.98
N ASN A 84 19.23 6.17 -1.67
CA ASN A 84 20.41 5.31 -1.81
C ASN A 84 21.11 5.05 -0.48
N LEU A 85 21.32 6.10 0.33
CA LEU A 85 21.93 5.97 1.65
C LEU A 85 21.10 5.04 2.55
N THR A 86 19.79 5.17 2.49
CA THR A 86 18.86 4.35 3.25
C THR A 86 18.93 2.89 2.83
N ILE A 87 18.93 2.60 1.52
CA ILE A 87 19.08 1.23 1.01
C ILE A 87 20.45 0.63 1.38
N GLU A 88 21.52 1.42 1.31
CA GLU A 88 22.86 1.01 1.73
C GLU A 88 22.88 0.62 3.22
N ARG A 89 22.31 1.47 4.09
CA ARG A 89 22.25 1.22 5.53
C ARG A 89 21.29 0.10 5.92
N ALA A 90 20.27 -0.15 5.11
CA ALA A 90 19.38 -1.30 5.26
C ALA A 90 20.10 -2.65 5.05
N ARG A 91 21.30 -2.66 4.44
CA ARG A 91 22.12 -3.86 4.24
C ARG A 91 21.34 -5.00 3.56
N ARG A 92 20.99 -6.05 4.30
CA ARG A 92 20.25 -7.24 3.82
C ARG A 92 18.81 -7.29 4.30
N SER A 93 18.38 -6.29 5.05
CA SER A 93 16.99 -6.18 5.52
C SER A 93 16.04 -6.03 4.34
N ALA A 94 14.82 -6.50 4.53
CA ALA A 94 13.76 -6.43 3.54
C ALA A 94 13.25 -4.99 3.45
N LEU A 95 13.12 -4.47 2.23
CA LEU A 95 12.90 -3.06 1.94
C LEU A 95 11.41 -2.75 1.81
N ARG A 96 10.98 -1.61 2.34
CA ARG A 96 9.66 -1.03 2.08
C ARG A 96 9.80 0.14 1.10
N PHE A 97 9.03 0.10 0.04
CA PHE A 97 8.88 1.19 -0.91
C PHE A 97 7.45 1.69 -0.84
N ASP A 98 7.18 2.48 0.19
CA ASP A 98 5.82 2.92 0.48
C ASP A 98 5.73 4.44 0.26
N GLY A 99 4.88 4.87 -0.67
CA GLY A 99 4.54 6.28 -0.93
C GLY A 99 3.02 6.44 -0.94
N HIS A 100 2.49 7.27 -0.04
CA HIS A 100 1.06 7.38 0.28
C HIS A 100 0.52 8.77 -0.04
N PHE A 101 -0.68 8.83 -0.64
CA PHE A 101 -1.49 10.06 -0.72
C PHE A 101 -2.58 10.12 0.35
N GLU A 102 -3.28 9.01 0.59
CA GLU A 102 -4.53 9.03 1.36
C GLU A 102 -4.35 9.02 2.88
N ASP A 103 -3.18 8.59 3.38
CA ASP A 103 -2.98 8.34 4.80
C ASP A 103 -2.44 9.56 5.58
N HIS A 104 -2.31 10.73 4.94
CA HIS A 104 -1.68 11.92 5.53
C HIS A 104 -2.47 13.22 5.35
N ALA A 105 -2.58 13.98 6.43
CA ALA A 105 -3.03 15.38 6.41
C ALA A 105 -1.93 16.26 5.80
N GLY A 106 -1.78 16.22 4.47
CA GLY A 106 -0.78 16.99 3.72
C GLY A 106 -0.72 16.55 2.26
N PRO A 107 0.11 17.21 1.42
CA PRO A 107 0.41 16.71 0.09
C PRO A 107 1.20 15.42 0.28
N GLY A 108 0.50 14.29 0.25
CA GLY A 108 1.15 12.98 0.23
C GLY A 108 2.17 12.90 -0.90
N TYR A 109 3.00 11.87 -0.88
CA TYR A 109 3.97 11.65 -1.95
C TYR A 109 3.83 10.22 -2.43
N VAL A 110 3.85 10.08 -3.74
CA VAL A 110 4.04 8.79 -4.37
C VAL A 110 5.51 8.53 -4.63
N LEU A 111 5.84 7.25 -4.78
CA LEU A 111 7.17 6.85 -5.21
C LEU A 111 7.55 7.57 -6.51
N THR A 112 8.69 8.23 -6.49
CA THR A 112 9.27 8.83 -7.69
C THR A 112 9.63 7.75 -8.72
N HIS A 113 9.70 8.09 -10.00
CA HIS A 113 10.21 7.17 -11.04
C HIS A 113 11.57 6.55 -10.70
N TYR A 114 12.43 7.29 -9.99
CA TYR A 114 13.69 6.74 -9.52
C TYR A 114 13.47 5.61 -8.52
N GLN A 115 12.63 5.80 -7.51
CA GLN A 115 12.33 4.78 -6.51
C GLN A 115 11.63 3.57 -7.14
N GLN A 116 10.70 3.78 -8.07
CA GLN A 116 10.07 2.71 -8.84
C GLN A 116 11.12 1.89 -9.61
N SER A 117 12.10 2.53 -10.25
CA SER A 117 13.18 1.82 -10.95
C SER A 117 14.05 0.94 -10.04
N LEU A 118 14.06 1.22 -8.72
CA LEU A 118 14.77 0.40 -7.74
C LEU A 118 14.01 -0.88 -7.37
N LEU A 119 12.71 -0.97 -7.67
CA LEU A 119 11.91 -2.17 -7.47
C LEU A 119 12.46 -3.34 -8.30
N GLU A 120 12.78 -3.12 -9.58
CA GLU A 120 13.44 -4.13 -10.44
C GLU A 120 14.75 -4.61 -9.82
N LYS A 121 15.54 -3.68 -9.27
CA LYS A 121 16.87 -3.98 -8.72
C LYS A 121 16.83 -4.75 -7.40
N TYR A 122 15.79 -4.53 -6.57
CA TYR A 122 15.71 -5.07 -5.22
C TYR A 122 14.44 -5.92 -4.97
N GLY A 123 13.82 -6.46 -6.03
CA GLY A 123 12.59 -7.24 -5.93
C GLY A 123 12.69 -8.46 -4.99
N ASP A 124 13.87 -9.06 -4.87
CA ASP A 124 14.14 -10.18 -3.95
C ASP A 124 14.09 -9.77 -2.47
N ARG A 125 14.31 -8.48 -2.19
CA ARG A 125 14.27 -7.87 -0.87
C ARG A 125 12.97 -7.11 -0.60
N LEU A 126 12.11 -6.93 -1.59
CA LEU A 126 10.89 -6.14 -1.48
C LEU A 126 9.94 -6.78 -0.46
N ARG A 127 9.64 -6.05 0.62
CA ARG A 127 8.70 -6.44 1.68
C ARG A 127 7.34 -5.79 1.50
N SER A 128 7.35 -4.51 1.13
CA SER A 128 6.15 -3.70 0.97
C SER A 128 6.33 -2.78 -0.23
N VAL A 129 5.26 -2.62 -1.00
CA VAL A 129 5.16 -1.59 -2.04
C VAL A 129 3.82 -0.87 -1.91
N VAL A 130 3.86 0.45 -1.78
CA VAL A 130 2.67 1.30 -1.82
C VAL A 130 2.93 2.41 -2.83
N HIS A 131 2.03 2.52 -3.79
CA HIS A 131 2.06 3.57 -4.80
C HIS A 131 0.63 3.94 -5.19
N ASP A 132 0.19 5.03 -4.58
CA ASP A 132 -1.10 5.64 -4.82
C ASP A 132 -1.06 6.57 -6.06
N ASP A 133 -0.40 6.17 -7.15
CA ASP A 133 -0.55 6.87 -8.43
C ASP A 133 -0.84 5.86 -9.52
N TYR A 134 -1.59 6.29 -10.51
CA TYR A 134 -1.89 5.49 -11.67
C TYR A 134 -0.65 5.38 -12.56
N GLN A 135 -0.21 4.15 -12.80
CA GLN A 135 0.84 3.84 -13.77
C GLN A 135 0.71 2.41 -14.27
N ASP A 136 1.36 2.12 -15.40
CA ASP A 136 1.39 0.78 -15.98
C ASP A 136 2.32 -0.12 -15.15
N TRP A 137 1.73 -0.94 -14.28
CA TRP A 137 2.46 -1.92 -13.48
C TRP A 137 2.76 -3.22 -14.23
N SER A 138 2.09 -3.48 -15.35
CA SER A 138 2.15 -4.75 -16.06
C SER A 138 3.58 -5.08 -16.47
N VAL A 139 4.27 -4.13 -17.09
CA VAL A 139 5.64 -4.30 -17.57
C VAL A 139 6.60 -4.60 -16.43
N LEU A 140 6.48 -3.86 -15.32
CA LEU A 140 7.36 -4.00 -14.17
C LEU A 140 7.13 -5.34 -13.44
N LEU A 141 5.88 -5.68 -13.13
CA LEU A 141 5.56 -6.86 -12.35
C LEU A 141 5.81 -8.16 -13.12
N TYR A 142 5.57 -8.19 -14.44
CA TYR A 142 5.93 -9.35 -15.26
C TYR A 142 7.44 -9.57 -15.37
N ARG A 143 8.23 -8.50 -15.46
CA ARG A 143 9.70 -8.62 -15.42
C ARG A 143 10.21 -9.16 -14.10
N LEU A 144 9.61 -8.71 -12.99
CA LEU A 144 9.94 -9.20 -11.66
C LEU A 144 9.57 -10.68 -11.52
N GLY A 145 8.34 -11.05 -11.92
CA GLY A 145 7.80 -12.41 -11.98
C GLY A 145 7.65 -13.13 -10.64
N THR A 146 8.59 -12.95 -9.71
CA THR A 146 8.60 -13.53 -8.36
C THR A 146 9.02 -12.50 -7.34
N LEU A 147 8.23 -12.37 -6.27
CA LEU A 147 8.42 -11.43 -5.18
C LEU A 147 8.41 -12.21 -3.86
N PRO A 148 9.53 -12.88 -3.51
CA PRO A 148 9.56 -13.91 -2.48
C PRO A 148 9.39 -13.39 -1.05
N ARG A 149 9.57 -12.07 -0.85
CA ARG A 149 9.48 -11.40 0.45
C ARG A 149 8.33 -10.41 0.56
N LEU A 150 7.56 -10.22 -0.52
CA LEU A 150 6.47 -9.25 -0.53
C LEU A 150 5.38 -9.72 0.42
N GLU A 151 5.07 -8.89 1.41
CA GLU A 151 4.06 -9.11 2.44
C GLU A 151 2.85 -8.20 2.23
N MET A 152 3.07 -6.97 1.75
CA MET A 152 2.04 -5.97 1.54
C MET A 152 2.20 -5.29 0.18
N ALA A 153 1.10 -5.10 -0.54
CA ALA A 153 1.07 -4.32 -1.77
C ALA A 153 -0.18 -3.46 -1.85
N ARG A 154 0.00 -2.18 -2.21
CA ARG A 154 -1.07 -1.23 -2.53
C ARG A 154 -0.73 -0.54 -3.84
N ILE A 155 -1.51 -0.84 -4.88
CA ILE A 155 -1.15 -0.58 -6.27
C ILE A 155 -2.36 0.04 -6.99
N TRP A 156 -2.16 1.19 -7.61
CA TRP A 156 -3.11 1.77 -8.56
C TRP A 156 -2.56 1.60 -9.96
N ASP A 157 -3.35 1.00 -10.84
CA ASP A 157 -2.91 0.62 -12.18
C ASP A 157 -3.81 1.26 -13.24
N ASP A 158 -3.18 1.85 -14.25
CA ASP A 158 -3.85 2.37 -15.46
C ASP A 158 -3.54 1.51 -16.69
N SER A 159 -2.91 0.35 -16.50
CA SER A 159 -2.66 -0.57 -17.60
C SER A 159 -3.97 -0.93 -18.29
N ASP A 160 -3.90 -1.13 -19.61
CA ASP A 160 -5.04 -1.66 -20.36
C ASP A 160 -5.55 -2.96 -19.71
N SER A 161 -6.87 -3.18 -19.72
CA SER A 161 -7.46 -4.43 -19.20
C SER A 161 -6.91 -5.73 -19.83
N ASN A 162 -6.28 -5.60 -21.01
CA ASN A 162 -5.61 -6.66 -21.76
C ASN A 162 -4.11 -6.78 -21.47
N ALA A 163 -3.51 -5.85 -20.71
CA ALA A 163 -2.10 -5.90 -20.34
C ALA A 163 -1.80 -7.08 -19.41
N TRP A 164 -2.80 -7.50 -18.62
CA TRP A 164 -2.71 -8.63 -17.72
C TRP A 164 -3.17 -9.92 -18.40
N ASP A 165 -2.19 -10.65 -18.95
CA ASP A 165 -2.34 -12.01 -19.45
C ASP A 165 -2.73 -12.94 -18.28
N GLY A 166 -3.89 -13.59 -18.42
CA GLY A 166 -4.43 -14.50 -17.41
C GLY A 166 -3.60 -15.78 -17.23
N ASP A 167 -2.74 -16.12 -18.20
CA ASP A 167 -1.92 -17.33 -18.15
C ASP A 167 -0.59 -17.11 -17.41
N VAL A 168 -0.17 -15.85 -17.23
CA VAL A 168 1.08 -15.51 -16.56
C VAL A 168 0.81 -15.01 -15.15
N VAL A 169 1.33 -15.75 -14.16
CA VAL A 169 1.09 -15.50 -12.74
C VAL A 169 2.34 -14.93 -12.07
N ILE A 170 2.16 -13.93 -11.22
CA ILE A 170 3.24 -13.33 -10.44
C ILE A 170 3.30 -14.03 -9.08
N HIS A 171 4.42 -14.68 -8.78
CA HIS A 171 4.55 -15.44 -7.54
C HIS A 171 4.90 -14.55 -6.35
N ALA A 172 3.98 -14.40 -5.40
CA ALA A 172 4.18 -13.64 -4.17
C ALA A 172 3.76 -14.48 -2.95
N PRO A 173 4.54 -15.52 -2.60
CA PRO A 173 4.12 -16.55 -1.64
C PRO A 173 3.91 -16.02 -0.21
N ARG A 174 4.46 -14.86 0.12
CA ARG A 174 4.35 -14.22 1.43
C ARG A 174 3.36 -13.06 1.48
N LEU A 175 2.68 -12.76 0.37
CA LEU A 175 1.77 -11.63 0.29
C LEU A 175 0.57 -11.90 1.20
N GLN A 176 0.33 -11.02 2.17
CA GLN A 176 -0.70 -11.12 3.19
C GLN A 176 -1.79 -10.07 3.00
N GLY A 177 -1.42 -8.85 2.60
CA GLY A 177 -2.35 -7.77 2.31
C GLY A 177 -2.16 -7.24 0.89
N LEU A 178 -3.24 -7.18 0.13
CA LEU A 178 -3.27 -6.63 -1.22
C LEU A 178 -4.41 -5.64 -1.36
N TYR A 179 -4.09 -4.42 -1.76
CA TYR A 179 -5.04 -3.42 -2.20
C TYR A 179 -4.73 -3.05 -3.65
N MET A 180 -5.70 -3.27 -4.55
CA MET A 180 -5.62 -2.85 -5.94
C MET A 180 -6.72 -1.84 -6.25
N ASN A 181 -6.39 -0.83 -7.07
CA ASN A 181 -7.35 0.09 -7.64
C ASN A 181 -7.32 -0.05 -9.17
N ASN A 182 -8.50 -0.19 -9.77
CA ASN A 182 -8.78 -0.30 -11.19
C ASN A 182 -8.25 -1.57 -11.89
N VAL A 183 -7.71 -2.55 -11.15
CA VAL A 183 -7.08 -3.75 -11.73
C VAL A 183 -7.22 -5.01 -10.87
N LEU A 184 -7.11 -6.16 -11.54
CA LEU A 184 -6.80 -7.45 -10.93
C LEU A 184 -5.47 -7.99 -11.44
N ILE A 185 -4.41 -7.76 -10.67
CA ILE A 185 -3.07 -8.28 -10.95
C ILE A 185 -3.04 -9.78 -10.63
N PRO A 186 -2.56 -10.66 -11.53
CA PRO A 186 -2.63 -12.11 -11.35
C PRO A 186 -1.53 -12.62 -10.38
N PHE A 187 -1.62 -12.28 -9.10
CA PHE A 187 -0.72 -12.84 -8.08
C PHE A 187 -1.10 -14.28 -7.70
N SER A 188 -0.10 -15.15 -7.57
CA SER A 188 -0.19 -16.37 -6.76
C SER A 188 0.22 -16.03 -5.33
N ALA A 189 -0.78 -15.82 -4.47
CA ALA A 189 -0.62 -15.36 -3.10
C ALA A 189 -1.27 -16.33 -2.10
N PRO A 190 -0.71 -17.54 -1.89
CA PRO A 190 -1.30 -18.54 -1.01
C PRO A 190 -1.41 -18.13 0.46
N SER A 191 -0.66 -17.12 0.88
CA SER A 191 -0.70 -16.54 2.24
C SER A 191 -1.56 -15.29 2.36
N LEU A 192 -2.33 -14.93 1.32
CA LEU A 192 -3.15 -13.74 1.31
C LEU A 192 -4.27 -13.85 2.34
N ARG A 193 -4.36 -12.85 3.22
CA ARG A 193 -5.35 -12.75 4.31
C ARG A 193 -6.34 -11.61 4.07
N SER A 194 -5.89 -10.50 3.50
CA SER A 194 -6.72 -9.32 3.23
C SER A 194 -6.59 -8.92 1.77
N LEU A 195 -7.72 -8.89 1.06
CA LEU A 195 -7.83 -8.42 -0.30
C LEU A 195 -8.83 -7.26 -0.36
N ARG A 196 -8.38 -6.13 -0.91
CA ARG A 196 -9.25 -5.04 -1.34
C ARG A 196 -9.06 -4.80 -2.82
N VAL A 197 -10.17 -4.71 -3.56
CA VAL A 197 -10.16 -4.31 -4.96
C VAL A 197 -11.18 -3.21 -5.16
N ASP A 198 -10.72 -2.07 -5.65
CA ASP A 198 -11.58 -1.00 -6.12
C ASP A 198 -11.67 -1.04 -7.63
N PHE A 199 -12.88 -1.16 -8.18
CA PHE A 199 -13.14 -1.18 -9.62
C PHE A 199 -13.62 0.17 -10.14
N ASN A 200 -13.66 1.21 -9.31
CA ASN A 200 -14.08 2.54 -9.71
C ASN A 200 -13.08 3.20 -10.69
N GLN A 201 -13.51 3.37 -11.94
CA GLN A 201 -12.77 4.11 -12.97
C GLN A 201 -12.93 5.63 -12.90
N SER A 202 -13.74 6.13 -11.95
CA SER A 202 -14.20 7.53 -11.94
C SER A 202 -13.10 8.57 -11.77
N ASN A 203 -11.90 8.16 -11.36
CA ASN A 203 -10.78 9.06 -11.09
C ASN A 203 -9.72 9.09 -12.19
N GLN A 204 -9.99 8.52 -13.38
CA GLN A 204 -9.23 8.95 -14.55
C GLN A 204 -9.52 10.43 -14.74
N SER A 205 -8.60 11.25 -14.22
CA SER A 205 -8.64 12.70 -14.36
C SER A 205 -8.75 12.96 -15.85
N VAL A 206 -9.94 13.41 -16.28
CA VAL A 206 -10.13 13.91 -17.64
C VAL A 206 -8.95 14.84 -17.89
N PRO A 207 -8.14 14.59 -18.93
CA PRO A 207 -6.97 15.40 -19.20
C PRO A 207 -7.40 16.87 -19.13
N PRO A 208 -6.72 17.73 -18.36
CA PRO A 208 -7.18 19.10 -18.12
C PRO A 208 -7.33 19.94 -19.40
N ASP A 209 -6.79 19.45 -20.52
CA ASP A 209 -6.84 20.08 -21.83
C ASP A 209 -8.00 19.58 -22.72
N GLU A 210 -8.75 18.54 -22.32
CA GLU A 210 -9.96 18.13 -23.05
C GLU A 210 -11.14 19.04 -22.62
N PRO A 211 -11.83 19.69 -23.58
CA PRO A 211 -12.93 20.58 -23.26
C PRO A 211 -14.01 19.79 -22.52
N ALA A 212 -14.31 20.20 -21.28
CA ALA A 212 -15.32 19.61 -20.40
C ALA A 212 -16.76 19.58 -20.96
N ASP A 213 -16.94 20.10 -22.17
CA ASP A 213 -18.19 20.27 -22.87
C ASP A 213 -18.33 19.32 -24.08
N ASP A 214 -17.63 18.17 -24.13
CA ASP A 214 -18.00 17.11 -25.08
C ASP A 214 -19.16 16.27 -24.50
N PRO A 215 -20.44 16.56 -24.85
CA PRO A 215 -21.58 15.81 -24.36
C PRO A 215 -21.59 14.34 -24.83
N GLU A 216 -20.69 13.96 -25.72
CA GLU A 216 -20.56 12.58 -26.20
C GLU A 216 -19.63 11.71 -25.33
N TYR A 217 -18.89 12.29 -24.37
CA TYR A 217 -18.07 11.50 -23.45
C TYR A 217 -18.94 10.79 -22.41
N GLN A 218 -19.44 9.61 -22.78
CA GLN A 218 -20.03 8.67 -21.83
C GLN A 218 -18.93 7.68 -21.41
N PRO A 219 -18.59 7.59 -20.11
CA PRO A 219 -17.63 6.60 -19.65
C PRO A 219 -18.11 5.22 -20.06
N ILE A 220 -17.26 4.47 -20.76
CA ILE A 220 -17.56 3.10 -21.17
C ILE A 220 -17.84 2.30 -19.90
N PRO A 221 -19.00 1.64 -19.77
CA PRO A 221 -19.32 0.87 -18.57
C PRO A 221 -18.24 -0.18 -18.31
N THR A 222 -17.59 -0.10 -17.15
CA THR A 222 -16.63 -1.10 -16.70
C THR A 222 -17.33 -2.44 -16.52
N MET A 223 -16.83 -3.48 -17.18
CA MET A 223 -17.33 -4.84 -17.00
C MET A 223 -16.67 -5.49 -15.79
N PHE A 224 -17.47 -6.15 -14.94
CA PHE A 224 -16.94 -6.85 -13.78
C PHE A 224 -16.18 -8.13 -14.19
N PRO A 225 -14.89 -8.28 -13.82
CA PRO A 225 -14.04 -9.36 -14.31
C PRO A 225 -14.21 -10.67 -13.50
N THR A 226 -15.44 -11.21 -13.43
CA THR A 226 -15.79 -12.37 -12.58
C THR A 226 -14.80 -13.54 -12.71
N ARG A 227 -14.47 -13.96 -13.94
CA ARG A 227 -13.56 -15.10 -14.18
C ARG A 227 -12.17 -14.87 -13.60
N LYS A 228 -11.60 -13.67 -13.82
CA LYS A 228 -10.27 -13.32 -13.31
C LYS A 228 -10.28 -13.26 -11.78
N LEU A 229 -11.32 -12.67 -11.18
CA LEU A 229 -11.44 -12.61 -9.73
C LEU A 229 -11.57 -13.99 -9.10
N ILE A 230 -12.47 -14.85 -9.61
CA ILE A 230 -12.62 -16.21 -9.09
C ILE A 230 -11.31 -17.00 -9.21
N GLY A 231 -10.64 -16.92 -10.37
CA GLY A 231 -9.32 -17.53 -10.57
C GLY A 231 -8.28 -17.02 -9.57
N PHE A 232 -8.25 -15.72 -9.28
CA PHE A 232 -7.38 -15.15 -8.25
C PHE A 232 -7.69 -15.70 -6.85
N LEU A 233 -8.98 -15.72 -6.47
CA LEU A 233 -9.44 -16.19 -5.17
C LEU A 233 -9.13 -17.68 -4.94
N GLN A 234 -9.16 -18.50 -6.00
CA GLN A 234 -8.77 -19.92 -5.93
C GLN A 234 -7.31 -20.13 -5.50
N HIS A 235 -6.44 -19.14 -5.73
CA HIS A 235 -5.04 -19.15 -5.29
C HIS A 235 -4.83 -18.53 -3.91
N SER A 236 -5.90 -18.14 -3.22
CA SER A 236 -5.87 -17.42 -1.93
C SER A 236 -6.73 -18.12 -0.86
N PRO A 237 -6.46 -19.41 -0.52
CA PRO A 237 -7.32 -20.20 0.36
C PRO A 237 -7.35 -19.74 1.83
N LEU A 238 -6.41 -18.87 2.22
CA LEU A 238 -6.29 -18.32 3.57
C LEU A 238 -6.94 -16.94 3.72
N LEU A 239 -7.72 -16.50 2.73
CA LEU A 239 -8.34 -15.18 2.75
C LEU A 239 -9.32 -15.05 3.92
N GLU A 240 -9.10 -14.03 4.75
CA GLU A 240 -9.87 -13.70 5.94
C GLU A 240 -10.77 -12.48 5.69
N LYS A 241 -10.33 -11.52 4.87
CA LYS A 241 -11.07 -10.31 4.54
C LYS A 241 -11.09 -10.06 3.03
N LEU A 242 -12.29 -9.84 2.49
CA LEU A 242 -12.52 -9.49 1.10
C LEU A 242 -13.35 -8.22 1.00
N VAL A 243 -12.76 -7.16 0.44
CA VAL A 243 -13.43 -5.88 0.20
C VAL A 243 -13.47 -5.62 -1.30
N LEU A 244 -14.66 -5.46 -1.86
CA LEU A 244 -14.86 -5.17 -3.27
C LEU A 244 -15.69 -3.90 -3.40
N THR A 245 -15.13 -2.89 -4.04
CA THR A 245 -15.79 -1.60 -4.25
C THR A 245 -15.93 -1.28 -5.72
N GLY A 246 -16.95 -0.49 -6.07
CA GLY A 246 -17.10 0.02 -7.44
C GLY A 246 -17.40 -1.06 -8.47
N MET A 247 -18.04 -2.17 -8.07
CA MET A 247 -18.22 -3.32 -8.95
C MET A 247 -18.94 -2.89 -10.24
N GLY A 248 -18.36 -3.23 -11.39
CA GLY A 248 -18.92 -2.89 -12.69
C GLY A 248 -20.22 -3.65 -13.02
N GLN A 249 -20.70 -3.48 -14.25
CA GLN A 249 -21.83 -4.27 -14.74
C GLN A 249 -21.40 -5.72 -14.97
N LEU A 250 -22.31 -6.65 -14.69
CA LEU A 250 -22.10 -8.04 -15.06
C LEU A 250 -22.20 -8.17 -16.60
N PRO A 251 -21.23 -8.79 -17.28
CA PRO A 251 -21.33 -8.99 -18.73
C PRO A 251 -22.55 -9.86 -19.05
N ALA A 252 -23.41 -9.39 -19.97
CA ALA A 252 -24.67 -10.05 -20.33
C ALA A 252 -24.48 -11.44 -20.98
N PHE A 253 -23.27 -11.82 -21.38
CA PHE A 253 -23.01 -13.04 -22.14
C PHE A 253 -21.72 -13.75 -21.67
N ASN A 254 -21.77 -15.09 -21.69
CA ASN A 254 -20.63 -16.01 -21.58
C ASN A 254 -19.98 -16.22 -20.20
N LEU A 255 -20.69 -16.03 -19.09
CA LEU A 255 -20.19 -16.57 -17.82
C LEU A 255 -20.40 -18.09 -17.79
N PRO A 256 -19.40 -18.89 -17.36
CA PRO A 256 -19.60 -20.31 -17.13
C PRO A 256 -20.70 -20.52 -16.09
N PRO A 257 -21.38 -21.68 -16.12
CA PRO A 257 -22.23 -22.12 -15.03
C PRO A 257 -21.54 -21.93 -13.68
N VAL A 258 -22.34 -21.68 -12.63
CA VAL A 258 -21.82 -21.46 -11.28
C VAL A 258 -21.01 -22.66 -10.79
N GLU A 259 -21.42 -23.87 -11.18
CA GLU A 259 -20.73 -25.11 -10.83
C GLU A 259 -19.31 -25.18 -11.40
N ASP A 260 -19.11 -24.64 -12.60
CA ASP A 260 -17.82 -24.66 -13.31
C ASP A 260 -16.88 -23.54 -12.85
N LEU A 261 -17.42 -22.50 -12.21
CA LEU A 261 -16.68 -21.32 -11.77
C LEU A 261 -17.15 -20.89 -10.39
N SER A 262 -16.64 -21.61 -9.38
CA SER A 262 -16.85 -21.34 -7.96
C SER A 262 -15.54 -21.41 -7.18
N VAL A 263 -15.53 -20.83 -5.98
CA VAL A 263 -14.38 -20.85 -5.07
C VAL A 263 -14.83 -20.99 -3.62
N ALA A 264 -14.11 -21.82 -2.87
CA ALA A 264 -14.29 -21.96 -1.44
C ALA A 264 -13.28 -21.11 -0.68
N LEU A 265 -13.78 -20.28 0.25
CA LEU A 265 -13.02 -19.39 1.12
C LEU A 265 -13.31 -19.76 2.58
N PRO A 266 -12.78 -20.89 3.07
CA PRO A 266 -13.14 -21.46 4.36
C PRO A 266 -12.66 -20.63 5.57
N ARG A 267 -11.82 -19.63 5.33
CA ARG A 267 -11.28 -18.72 6.36
C ARG A 267 -11.90 -17.33 6.31
N LEU A 268 -12.85 -17.08 5.42
CA LEU A 268 -13.41 -15.75 5.22
C LEU A 268 -14.21 -15.32 6.46
N GLN A 269 -13.78 -14.24 7.09
CA GLN A 269 -14.38 -13.65 8.30
C GLN A 269 -15.19 -12.41 7.96
N SER A 270 -14.75 -11.60 6.99
CA SER A 270 -15.40 -10.36 6.57
C SER A 270 -15.49 -10.29 5.04
N LEU A 271 -16.69 -9.98 4.56
CA LEU A 271 -17.02 -9.79 3.16
C LEU A 271 -17.78 -8.48 2.99
N ASP A 272 -17.18 -7.58 2.25
CA ASP A 272 -17.50 -6.16 2.27
C ASP A 272 -17.72 -5.68 0.84
N PHE A 273 -18.90 -5.15 0.54
CA PHE A 273 -19.27 -4.67 -0.80
C PHE A 273 -19.64 -3.19 -0.80
N SER A 274 -19.14 -2.44 -1.79
CA SER A 274 -19.74 -1.17 -2.20
C SER A 274 -20.37 -1.27 -3.58
N GLU A 275 -21.60 -0.75 -3.67
CA GLU A 275 -22.31 -0.51 -4.94
C GLU A 275 -22.59 -1.78 -5.79
N ALA A 276 -23.34 -1.61 -6.89
CA ALA A 276 -23.70 -2.59 -7.92
C ALA A 276 -24.22 -3.98 -7.49
N PHE A 277 -25.55 -4.08 -7.41
CA PHE A 277 -26.27 -5.28 -6.97
C PHE A 277 -26.13 -6.52 -7.87
N THR A 278 -26.06 -6.38 -9.20
CA THR A 278 -26.11 -7.55 -10.11
C THR A 278 -24.80 -8.34 -10.14
N ALA A 279 -23.65 -7.67 -10.18
CA ALA A 279 -22.35 -8.33 -10.12
C ALA A 279 -22.09 -8.94 -8.75
N MET A 280 -22.53 -8.26 -7.69
CA MET A 280 -22.51 -8.78 -6.33
C MET A 280 -23.32 -10.08 -6.21
N GLU A 281 -24.54 -10.13 -6.75
CA GLU A 281 -25.39 -11.33 -6.70
C GLU A 281 -24.74 -12.53 -7.43
N ASP A 282 -24.23 -12.33 -8.65
CA ASP A 282 -23.51 -13.39 -9.38
C ASP A 282 -22.28 -13.87 -8.60
N LEU A 283 -21.50 -12.95 -8.04
CA LEU A 283 -20.32 -13.32 -7.26
C LEU A 283 -20.71 -14.10 -6.01
N LEU A 284 -21.72 -13.66 -5.25
CA LEU A 284 -22.19 -14.36 -4.05
C LEU A 284 -22.63 -15.79 -4.34
N ASN A 285 -23.27 -16.04 -5.48
CA ASN A 285 -23.64 -17.39 -5.90
C ASN A 285 -22.42 -18.29 -6.20
N ARG A 286 -21.25 -17.70 -6.51
CA ARG A 286 -20.00 -18.41 -6.83
C ARG A 286 -19.07 -18.58 -5.65
N LEU A 287 -19.26 -17.82 -4.57
CA LEU A 287 -18.46 -17.92 -3.35
C LEU A 287 -19.07 -18.93 -2.38
N GLN A 288 -18.23 -19.80 -1.82
CA GLN A 288 -18.57 -20.66 -0.69
C GLN A 288 -17.78 -20.20 0.52
N PHE A 289 -18.46 -19.75 1.58
CA PHE A 289 -17.81 -19.24 2.79
C PHE A 289 -18.59 -19.68 4.05
N PRO A 290 -17.95 -19.62 5.24
CA PRO A 290 -18.61 -20.04 6.48
C PRO A 290 -19.87 -19.22 6.83
N PRO A 291 -20.87 -19.80 7.50
CA PRO A 291 -22.08 -19.07 7.90
C PRO A 291 -21.81 -17.94 8.90
N GLU A 292 -20.68 -17.97 9.60
CA GLU A 292 -20.23 -16.91 10.52
C GLU A 292 -19.55 -15.71 9.84
N THR A 293 -19.35 -15.75 8.51
CA THR A 293 -18.76 -14.62 7.77
C THR A 293 -19.65 -13.38 7.94
N GLN A 294 -19.04 -12.30 8.42
CA GLN A 294 -19.69 -11.00 8.52
C GLN A 294 -19.80 -10.41 7.13
N MET A 295 -21.03 -10.18 6.67
CA MET A 295 -21.30 -9.51 5.41
C MET A 295 -21.73 -8.08 5.67
N SER A 296 -21.09 -7.15 4.98
CA SER A 296 -21.45 -5.74 5.02
C SER A 296 -21.65 -5.20 3.61
N ILE A 297 -22.68 -4.38 3.45
CA ILE A 297 -23.01 -3.73 2.18
C ILE A 297 -23.17 -2.25 2.51
N TRP A 298 -22.37 -1.41 1.88
CA TRP A 298 -22.45 0.03 2.04
C TRP A 298 -22.80 0.71 0.73
N HIS A 299 -23.65 1.73 0.87
CA HIS A 299 -23.87 2.71 -0.17
C HIS A 299 -22.90 3.85 0.09
N THR A 300 -21.88 3.96 -0.74
CA THR A 300 -21.18 5.22 -0.94
C THR A 300 -22.23 6.20 -1.46
N GLY A 301 -22.73 7.06 -0.59
CA GLY A 301 -23.47 8.23 -1.03
C GLY A 301 -22.59 9.04 -1.99
N PRO A 302 -23.17 9.94 -2.82
CA PRO A 302 -22.37 10.89 -3.59
C PRO A 302 -21.35 11.54 -2.64
N GLN A 303 -20.07 11.25 -2.85
CA GLN A 303 -19.00 11.57 -1.91
C GLN A 303 -19.02 13.07 -1.61
N ASP A 304 -19.37 13.43 -0.38
CA ASP A 304 -18.71 14.57 0.26
C ASP A 304 -17.25 14.11 0.43
N ASN A 305 -16.32 14.76 -0.27
CA ASN A 305 -14.89 14.44 -0.40
C ASN A 305 -14.08 14.40 0.93
N ASP A 306 -14.74 14.32 2.09
CA ASP A 306 -14.15 14.58 3.41
C ASP A 306 -14.04 13.35 4.33
N THR A 307 -14.18 12.12 3.84
CA THR A 307 -13.98 10.93 4.69
C THR A 307 -12.58 10.33 4.53
N ASN A 308 -11.64 10.87 5.31
CA ASN A 308 -10.43 10.18 5.75
C ASN A 308 -10.82 8.89 6.48
N SER A 309 -10.98 7.80 5.73
CA SER A 309 -10.92 6.46 6.31
C SER A 309 -9.44 6.21 6.63
N VAL A 310 -9.06 6.46 7.88
CA VAL A 310 -7.74 6.05 8.39
C VAL A 310 -7.68 4.54 8.30
N PHE A 311 -7.03 4.03 7.26
CA PHE A 311 -6.74 2.62 7.13
C PHE A 311 -5.59 2.28 8.07
N SER A 312 -5.90 1.95 9.32
CA SER A 312 -5.03 1.06 10.06
C SER A 312 -5.18 -0.32 9.44
N PHE A 313 -4.22 -0.74 8.62
CA PHE A 313 -3.88 -2.15 8.68
C PHE A 313 -3.61 -2.42 10.16
N ASP A 314 -4.33 -3.39 10.75
CA ASP A 314 -3.99 -3.87 12.08
C ASP A 314 -2.56 -4.44 12.00
N GLU A 315 -1.55 -3.57 12.13
CA GLU A 315 -0.13 -3.93 12.16
C GLU A 315 0.18 -4.79 13.40
N ASP A 316 -0.80 -4.96 14.31
CA ASP A 316 -0.73 -5.79 15.52
C ASP A 316 -0.93 -7.31 15.28
N GLN A 317 -1.03 -7.79 14.03
CA GLN A 317 -1.22 -9.23 13.73
C GLN A 317 -0.09 -9.92 12.92
N ALA A 318 1.09 -9.31 12.76
CA ALA A 318 2.23 -9.93 12.06
C ALA A 318 3.41 -10.28 12.98
#